data_AF-A0A7D9KE58-F1
#
_entry.id   AF-A0A7D9KE58-F1
#
_cell.length_a   1.000
_cell.length_b   1.000
_cell.length_c   1.000
_cell.angle_alpha   90.00
_cell.angle_beta   90.00
_cell.angle_gamma   90.00
#
_symmetry.space_group_name_H-M   'P 1'
#
loop_
_entity.id
_entity.type
_entity.pdbx_description
1 polymer ?
#
loop_
_entity_poly.entity_id
_entity_poly.type
_entity_poly.pdbx_seq_one_letter_code
_entity_poly.pdbx_strand_id
1 'polypeptide(L)'
;MKEGNPFGPFWDHFGVDFDSYIEHKGLLYGTDFEPVKNDWNTRFPSAKYPVIALMGAPGDFPVLERNRRLQKYLQWSDEINKISDEFIKNVLPEGPFVGIHLRTGSDWKNACNHIGEDSQRLFSSPQCTGYDNEYKLTTDMCWPLKKAIAKKTRNMVKQYKANSVFIATDNDPYTPVIEKELKTLKRT
;
A
#
# COMPACT_ATOMS: atom_id res chain seq x y z
N MET A 1 -1.76 -15.81 20.52
CA MET A 1 -0.66 -14.99 19.96
C MET A 1 0.06 -15.69 18.81
N LYS A 2 0.16 -17.03 18.81
CA LYS A 2 0.98 -17.83 17.90
C LYS A 2 0.17 -18.80 17.01
N GLU A 3 -1.14 -18.62 16.92
CA GLU A 3 -2.01 -19.54 16.16
C GLU A 3 -2.00 -19.17 14.67
N GLY A 4 -1.64 -20.13 13.81
CA GLY A 4 -1.63 -19.96 12.36
C GLY A 4 -0.44 -19.16 11.81
N ASN A 5 -0.51 -18.86 10.51
CA ASN A 5 0.49 -18.11 9.76
C ASN A 5 -0.08 -16.72 9.40
N PRO A 6 0.64 -15.60 9.60
CA PRO A 6 2.07 -15.49 9.99
C PRO A 6 2.35 -15.47 11.50
N PHE A 7 1.32 -15.59 12.35
CA PHE A 7 1.43 -15.29 13.78
C PHE A 7 2.43 -16.16 14.55
N GLY A 8 2.38 -17.49 14.41
CA GLY A 8 3.31 -18.40 15.10
C GLY A 8 4.76 -18.16 14.70
N PRO A 9 5.09 -18.30 13.39
CA PRO A 9 6.45 -18.11 12.90
C PRO A 9 7.08 -16.76 13.25
N PHE A 10 6.28 -15.68 13.30
CA PHE A 10 6.79 -14.36 13.70
C PHE A 10 7.39 -14.38 15.11
N TRP A 11 6.69 -14.95 16.10
CA TRP A 11 7.18 -15.00 17.48
C TRP A 11 8.25 -16.08 17.69
N ASP A 12 8.12 -17.21 16.99
CA ASP A 12 9.13 -18.29 17.01
C ASP A 12 10.50 -17.81 16.53
N HIS A 13 10.53 -16.94 15.52
CA HIS A 13 11.77 -16.35 15.00
C HIS A 13 12.60 -15.64 16.09
N PHE A 14 11.92 -15.02 17.07
CA PHE A 14 12.56 -14.32 18.18
C PHE A 14 12.68 -15.17 19.46
N GLY A 15 12.29 -16.46 19.42
CA GLY A 15 12.27 -17.33 20.58
C GLY A 15 11.31 -16.86 21.68
N VAL A 16 10.19 -16.22 21.30
CA VAL A 16 9.22 -15.67 22.24
C VAL A 16 8.05 -16.64 22.43
N ASP A 17 7.77 -16.96 23.69
CA ASP A 17 6.57 -17.64 24.16
C ASP A 17 5.83 -16.77 25.17
N PHE A 18 4.53 -17.05 25.36
CA PHE A 18 3.65 -16.26 26.21
C PHE A 18 3.08 -17.12 27.34
N ASP A 19 3.44 -16.81 28.58
CA ASP A 19 2.98 -17.56 29.76
C ASP A 19 1.51 -17.28 30.12
N SER A 20 0.99 -16.11 29.71
CA SER A 20 -0.38 -15.71 29.97
C SER A 20 -0.88 -14.69 28.94
N TYR A 21 -2.18 -14.43 28.95
CA TYR A 21 -2.81 -13.38 28.14
C TYR A 21 -3.74 -12.54 29.00
N ILE A 22 -3.90 -11.27 28.60
CA ILE A 22 -4.83 -10.34 29.23
C ILE A 22 -5.63 -9.68 28.11
N GLU A 23 -6.96 -9.72 28.22
CA GLU A 23 -7.82 -9.05 27.26
C GLU A 23 -7.74 -7.53 27.43
N HIS A 24 -7.75 -6.81 26.31
CA HIS A 24 -7.85 -5.35 26.24
C HIS A 24 -9.16 -4.90 25.59
N LYS A 25 -10.19 -5.76 25.56
CA LYS A 25 -11.51 -5.48 24.99
C LYS A 25 -12.08 -4.18 25.55
N GLY A 26 -12.66 -3.37 24.65
CA GLY A 26 -13.24 -2.05 24.97
C GLY A 26 -12.27 -0.88 24.81
N LEU A 27 -10.98 -1.13 24.60
CA LEU A 27 -10.02 -0.06 24.32
C LEU A 27 -9.93 0.22 22.82
N LEU A 28 -9.94 1.51 22.48
CA LEU A 28 -9.66 1.99 21.13
C LEU A 28 -8.15 2.24 20.97
N TYR A 29 -7.63 2.19 19.74
CA TYR A 29 -6.22 2.50 19.45
C TYR A 29 -6.00 3.97 19.05
N GLY A 30 -7.08 4.71 18.79
CA GLY A 30 -7.02 6.13 18.41
C GLY A 30 -6.57 7.00 19.57
N THR A 31 -5.26 7.20 19.70
CA THR A 31 -4.66 7.99 20.79
C THR A 31 -4.85 9.50 20.61
N ASP A 32 -5.53 9.99 19.58
CA ASP A 32 -5.79 11.42 19.42
C ASP A 32 -6.77 11.97 20.46
N PHE A 33 -7.54 11.09 21.11
CA PHE A 33 -8.47 11.45 22.17
C PHE A 33 -7.87 11.12 23.54
N GLU A 34 -7.70 12.13 24.39
CA GLU A 34 -7.01 11.99 25.68
C GLU A 34 -7.61 10.90 26.60
N PRO A 35 -8.95 10.73 26.67
CA PRO A 35 -9.54 9.62 27.42
C PRO A 35 -9.06 8.24 26.98
N VAL A 36 -8.85 8.01 25.67
CA VAL A 36 -8.34 6.72 25.18
C VAL A 36 -6.94 6.45 25.72
N LYS A 37 -6.06 7.46 25.74
CA LYS A 37 -4.72 7.31 26.34
C LYS A 37 -4.81 7.01 27.83
N ASN A 38 -5.69 7.71 28.54
CA ASN A 38 -5.88 7.52 29.97
C ASN A 38 -6.39 6.12 30.30
N ASP A 39 -7.29 5.57 29.48
CA ASP A 39 -7.79 4.21 29.66
C ASP A 39 -6.67 3.16 29.49
N TRP A 40 -5.80 3.33 28.48
CA TRP A 40 -4.62 2.49 28.31
C TRP A 40 -3.65 2.59 29.49
N ASN A 41 -3.31 3.80 29.91
CA ASN A 41 -2.38 4.03 31.03
C ASN A 41 -2.92 3.52 32.37
N THR A 42 -4.24 3.60 32.58
CA THR A 42 -4.89 3.12 33.81
C THR A 42 -4.97 1.60 33.85
N ARG A 43 -5.33 0.96 32.73
CA ARG A 43 -5.47 -0.50 32.65
C ARG A 43 -4.13 -1.22 32.54
N PHE A 44 -3.18 -0.61 31.83
CA PHE A 44 -1.86 -1.16 31.56
C PHE A 44 -0.74 -0.20 31.99
N PRO A 45 -0.62 0.12 33.29
CA PRO A 45 0.44 0.99 33.77
C PRO A 45 1.80 0.34 33.57
N SER A 46 2.78 1.12 33.10
CA SER A 46 4.13 0.62 32.78
C SER A 46 4.86 -0.04 33.96
N ALA A 47 4.56 0.38 35.19
CA ALA A 47 5.11 -0.22 36.40
C ALA A 47 4.70 -1.69 36.60
N LYS A 48 3.54 -2.10 36.04
CA LYS A 48 3.03 -3.48 36.09
C LYS A 48 3.20 -4.20 34.75
N TYR A 49 3.08 -3.47 33.65
CA TYR A 49 3.16 -4.00 32.28
C TYR A 49 4.25 -3.24 31.51
N PRO A 50 5.53 -3.55 31.76
CA PRO A 50 6.64 -2.85 31.12
C PRO A 50 6.72 -3.10 29.61
N VAL A 51 6.11 -4.20 29.15
CA VAL A 51 6.01 -4.57 27.73
C VAL A 51 4.55 -4.90 27.43
N ILE A 52 3.97 -4.21 26.44
CA ILE A 52 2.67 -4.55 25.87
C ILE A 52 2.92 -5.22 24.51
N ALA A 53 2.73 -6.54 24.47
CA ALA A 53 2.83 -7.33 23.23
C ALA A 53 1.42 -7.61 22.69
N LEU A 54 1.16 -7.21 21.44
CA LEU A 54 -0.14 -7.34 20.79
C LEU A 54 -0.08 -8.33 19.62
N MET A 55 -1.18 -9.05 19.38
CA MET A 55 -1.24 -10.08 18.35
C MET A 55 -1.13 -9.52 16.92
N GLY A 56 -1.53 -8.26 16.73
CA GLY A 56 -1.47 -7.55 15.46
C GLY A 56 -1.17 -6.08 15.69
N ALA A 57 -0.97 -5.35 14.59
CA ALA A 57 -0.66 -3.93 14.65
C ALA A 57 -1.81 -3.13 15.31
N PRO A 58 -1.54 -2.30 16.33
CA PRO A 58 -2.54 -1.43 16.95
C PRO A 58 -2.79 -0.18 16.08
N GLY A 59 -3.38 -0.36 14.92
CA GLY A 59 -3.65 0.73 13.98
C GLY A 59 -4.72 0.37 12.96
N ASP A 60 -5.33 1.42 12.39
CA ASP A 60 -6.40 1.27 11.41
C ASP A 60 -5.88 0.78 10.06
N PHE A 61 -6.73 0.01 9.39
CA PHE A 61 -6.58 -0.35 7.99
C PHE A 61 -7.86 -0.01 7.20
N PRO A 62 -7.77 0.83 6.15
CA PRO A 62 -6.58 1.56 5.70
C PRO A 62 -6.12 2.61 6.71
N VAL A 63 -4.87 3.09 6.54
CA VAL A 63 -4.29 4.14 7.39
C VAL A 63 -5.19 5.37 7.41
N LEU A 64 -5.42 5.95 8.58
CA LEU A 64 -6.18 7.20 8.71
C LEU A 64 -5.47 8.36 8.01
N GLU A 65 -6.25 9.28 7.44
CA GLU A 65 -5.72 10.38 6.62
C GLU A 65 -4.61 11.17 7.33
N ARG A 66 -4.84 11.53 8.60
CA ARG A 66 -3.89 12.27 9.43
C ARG A 66 -2.55 11.57 9.65
N ASN A 67 -2.52 10.24 9.53
CA ASN A 67 -1.33 9.42 9.76
C ASN A 67 -0.51 9.22 8.47
N ARG A 68 -1.05 9.54 7.28
CA ARG A 68 -0.32 9.43 6.00
C ARG A 68 0.99 10.22 6.00
N ARG A 69 1.01 11.38 6.67
CA ARG A 69 2.20 12.23 6.79
C ARG A 69 3.38 11.55 7.49
N LEU A 70 3.13 10.47 8.25
CA LEU A 70 4.17 9.72 8.95
C LEU A 70 5.07 8.92 7.99
N GLN A 71 4.64 8.71 6.74
CA GLN A 71 5.46 8.06 5.71
C GLN A 71 6.83 8.74 5.52
N LYS A 72 6.95 10.05 5.81
CA LYS A 72 8.23 10.78 5.74
C LYS A 72 9.33 10.25 6.67
N TYR A 73 8.95 9.47 7.68
CA TYR A 73 9.89 8.83 8.62
C TYR A 73 10.33 7.44 8.15
N LEU A 74 9.66 6.86 7.14
CA LEU A 74 10.09 5.62 6.50
C LEU A 74 11.06 5.99 5.38
N GLN A 75 12.34 5.94 5.70
CA GLN A 75 13.43 6.14 4.74
C GLN A 75 13.92 4.78 4.25
N TRP A 76 14.14 4.67 2.94
CA TRP A 76 14.78 3.49 2.37
C TRP A 76 16.21 3.35 2.91
N SER A 77 16.65 2.11 3.13
CA SER A 77 18.04 1.84 3.51
C SER A 77 19.00 2.24 2.40
N ASP A 78 20.27 2.46 2.76
CA ASP A 78 21.33 2.76 1.80
C ASP A 78 21.44 1.68 0.71
N GLU A 79 21.21 0.42 1.07
CA GLU A 79 21.19 -0.70 0.13
C GLU A 79 20.07 -0.56 -0.92
N ILE A 80 18.84 -0.26 -0.50
CA ILE A 80 17.71 -0.09 -1.41
C ILE A 80 17.90 1.15 -2.29
N ASN A 81 18.39 2.26 -1.70
CA ASN A 81 18.71 3.47 -2.45
C ASN A 81 19.76 3.18 -3.53
N LYS A 82 20.84 2.48 -3.18
CA LYS A 82 21.89 2.09 -4.12
C LYS A 82 21.33 1.24 -5.26
N ILE A 83 20.53 0.22 -4.96
CA ILE A 83 19.92 -0.66 -5.99
C ILE A 83 19.02 0.17 -6.93
N SER A 84 18.21 1.08 -6.40
CA SER A 84 17.35 1.95 -7.19
C SER A 84 18.16 2.89 -8.09
N ASP A 85 19.18 3.54 -7.54
CA ASP A 85 20.01 4.49 -8.27
C ASP A 85 20.80 3.81 -9.40
N GLU A 86 21.35 2.62 -9.13
CA GLU A 86 22.01 1.80 -10.14
C GLU A 86 21.04 1.35 -11.24
N PHE A 87 19.82 0.94 -10.88
CA PHE A 87 18.81 0.58 -11.86
C PHE A 87 18.43 1.78 -12.75
N ILE A 88 18.13 2.93 -12.15
CA ILE A 88 17.77 4.15 -12.89
C ILE A 88 18.92 4.56 -13.82
N LYS A 89 20.16 4.54 -13.32
CA LYS A 89 21.34 4.95 -14.10
C LYS A 89 21.68 4.00 -15.26
N ASN A 90 21.57 2.69 -15.04
CA ASN A 90 22.11 1.70 -15.97
C ASN A 90 21.05 1.08 -16.89
N VAL A 91 19.77 1.15 -16.52
CA VAL A 91 18.66 0.53 -17.27
C VAL A 91 17.77 1.56 -17.94
N LEU A 92 17.46 2.68 -17.27
CA LEU A 92 16.60 3.69 -17.85
C LEU A 92 17.42 4.63 -18.76
N PRO A 93 16.92 4.94 -19.98
CA PRO A 93 17.50 5.98 -20.81
C PRO A 93 17.59 7.32 -20.08
N GLU A 94 18.60 8.11 -20.41
CA GLU A 94 18.74 9.47 -19.88
C GLU A 94 17.47 10.30 -20.13
N GLY A 95 17.04 11.03 -19.11
CA GLY A 95 15.87 11.92 -19.15
C GLY A 95 14.70 11.44 -18.28
N PRO A 96 13.55 12.14 -18.35
CA PRO A 96 12.39 11.81 -17.53
C PRO A 96 11.81 10.43 -17.90
N PHE A 97 11.30 9.71 -16.91
CA PHE A 97 10.58 8.45 -17.11
C PHE A 97 9.22 8.49 -16.40
N VAL A 98 8.27 7.69 -16.90
CA VAL A 98 6.98 7.47 -16.25
C VAL A 98 7.00 6.12 -15.55
N GLY A 99 6.82 6.09 -14.23
CA GLY A 99 6.59 4.86 -13.47
C GLY A 99 5.10 4.51 -13.43
N ILE A 100 4.75 3.26 -13.72
CA ILE A 100 3.40 2.71 -13.52
C ILE A 100 3.45 1.46 -12.64
N HIS A 101 2.43 1.30 -11.80
CA HIS A 101 2.21 0.10 -11.00
C HIS A 101 0.96 -0.64 -11.50
N LEU A 102 1.14 -1.88 -11.94
CA LEU A 102 0.08 -2.74 -12.43
C LEU A 102 -0.21 -3.81 -11.38
N ARG A 103 -1.35 -3.68 -10.68
CA ARG A 103 -1.89 -4.74 -9.82
C ARG A 103 -2.95 -5.49 -10.62
N THR A 104 -2.54 -6.52 -11.35
CA THR A 104 -3.41 -7.27 -12.29
C THR A 104 -3.28 -8.79 -12.15
N GLY A 105 -2.90 -9.26 -10.96
CA GLY A 105 -3.00 -10.65 -10.53
C GLY A 105 -4.44 -11.15 -10.42
N SER A 106 -4.64 -12.46 -10.54
CA SER A 106 -5.97 -13.09 -10.48
C SER A 106 -6.64 -12.94 -9.10
N ASP A 107 -5.84 -12.91 -8.03
CA ASP A 107 -6.29 -12.61 -6.67
C ASP A 107 -6.91 -11.21 -6.57
N TRP A 108 -6.27 -10.22 -7.21
CA TRP A 108 -6.76 -8.84 -7.23
C TRP A 108 -8.03 -8.69 -8.07
N LYS A 109 -8.16 -9.47 -9.15
CA LYS A 109 -9.41 -9.51 -9.92
C LYS A 109 -10.60 -9.89 -9.03
N ASN A 110 -10.41 -10.92 -8.21
CA ASN A 110 -11.46 -11.37 -7.28
C ASN A 110 -11.78 -10.29 -6.25
N ALA A 111 -10.79 -9.56 -5.75
CA ALA A 111 -11.04 -8.43 -4.86
C ALA A 111 -11.86 -7.32 -5.55
N CYS A 112 -11.51 -6.95 -6.79
CA CYS A 112 -12.23 -5.93 -7.55
C CYS A 112 -13.67 -6.30 -7.93
N ASN A 113 -14.01 -7.60 -7.99
CA ASN A 113 -15.38 -8.05 -8.26
C ASN A 113 -16.38 -7.66 -7.15
N HIS A 114 -15.91 -7.33 -5.95
CA HIS A 114 -16.76 -6.91 -4.84
C HIS A 114 -17.10 -5.41 -4.86
N ILE A 115 -16.60 -4.66 -5.85
CA ILE A 115 -16.92 -3.23 -5.99
C ILE A 115 -18.32 -3.07 -6.57
N GLY A 116 -19.18 -2.37 -5.85
CA GLY A 116 -20.52 -1.97 -6.29
C GLY A 116 -21.67 -2.64 -5.55
N GLU A 117 -21.49 -3.86 -5.05
CA GLU A 117 -22.53 -4.58 -4.29
C GLU A 117 -22.55 -4.15 -2.82
N ASP A 118 -21.39 -4.15 -2.13
CA ASP A 118 -21.36 -4.00 -0.66
C ASP A 118 -20.38 -2.96 -0.11
N SER A 119 -19.49 -2.39 -0.96
CA SER A 119 -18.47 -1.47 -0.46
C SER A 119 -18.16 -0.30 -1.37
N GLN A 120 -18.22 0.90 -0.79
CA GLN A 120 -17.71 2.13 -1.38
C GLN A 120 -16.21 2.34 -1.11
N ARG A 121 -15.59 1.49 -0.27
CA ARG A 121 -14.18 1.55 0.12
C ARG A 121 -13.51 0.19 0.04
N LEU A 122 -12.42 0.10 -0.69
CA LEU A 122 -11.66 -1.14 -0.79
C LEU A 122 -10.18 -0.85 -0.57
N PHE A 123 -9.62 -1.46 0.48
CA PHE A 123 -8.22 -1.29 0.87
C PHE A 123 -7.80 0.19 0.88
N SER A 124 -6.87 0.60 0.01
CA SER A 124 -6.33 1.95 -0.10
C SER A 124 -7.13 2.89 -1.01
N SER A 125 -8.35 2.53 -1.43
CA SER A 125 -9.17 3.41 -2.28
C SER A 125 -9.34 4.85 -1.77
N PRO A 126 -9.40 5.14 -0.44
CA PRO A 126 -9.50 6.51 0.07
C PRO A 126 -8.38 7.45 -0.39
N GLN A 127 -7.22 6.94 -0.83
CA GLN A 127 -6.17 7.78 -1.40
C GLN A 127 -6.60 8.53 -2.69
N CYS A 128 -7.63 8.00 -3.38
CA CYS A 128 -8.21 8.57 -4.60
C CYS A 128 -9.65 9.05 -4.38
N THR A 129 -10.43 8.30 -3.59
CA THR A 129 -11.86 8.56 -3.40
C THR A 129 -12.17 9.47 -2.21
N GLY A 130 -11.14 9.82 -1.42
CA GLY A 130 -11.26 10.55 -0.17
C GLY A 130 -11.72 9.68 1.00
N TYR A 131 -11.61 10.24 2.21
CA TYR A 131 -11.84 9.53 3.48
C TYR A 131 -13.29 9.63 3.98
N ASP A 132 -14.13 10.41 3.30
CA ASP A 132 -15.53 10.68 3.59
C ASP A 132 -16.47 10.30 2.41
N ASN A 133 -16.00 9.44 1.48
CA ASN A 133 -16.72 8.99 0.27
C ASN A 133 -17.05 10.13 -0.71
N GLU A 134 -16.13 11.06 -0.87
CA GLU A 134 -16.23 12.22 -1.76
C GLU A 134 -16.38 11.80 -3.23
N TYR A 135 -15.75 10.68 -3.60
CA TYR A 135 -15.89 10.09 -4.94
C TYR A 135 -16.23 8.60 -4.88
N LYS A 136 -16.95 8.12 -5.90
CA LYS A 136 -17.32 6.71 -6.02
C LYS A 136 -16.16 5.87 -6.58
N LEU A 137 -15.79 4.81 -5.87
CA LEU A 137 -14.89 3.78 -6.39
C LEU A 137 -15.58 3.02 -7.54
N THR A 138 -14.90 2.87 -8.68
CA THR A 138 -15.41 2.12 -9.84
C THR A 138 -14.57 0.87 -10.12
N THR A 139 -15.18 -0.12 -10.76
CA THR A 139 -14.47 -1.33 -11.19
C THR A 139 -13.31 -1.00 -12.13
N ASP A 140 -13.45 0.00 -13.00
CA ASP A 140 -12.39 0.45 -13.91
C ASP A 140 -11.20 1.09 -13.17
N MET A 141 -11.41 1.69 -11.99
CA MET A 141 -10.32 2.18 -11.14
C MET A 141 -9.55 1.03 -10.49
N CYS A 142 -10.23 -0.04 -10.08
CA CYS A 142 -9.61 -1.19 -9.43
C CYS A 142 -8.98 -2.18 -10.42
N TRP A 143 -9.65 -2.42 -11.55
CA TRP A 143 -9.30 -3.38 -12.58
C TRP A 143 -9.38 -2.76 -13.98
N PRO A 144 -8.44 -1.85 -14.33
CA PRO A 144 -8.48 -1.17 -15.61
C PRO A 144 -8.20 -2.12 -16.78
N LEU A 145 -8.92 -1.92 -17.89
CA LEU A 145 -8.67 -2.67 -19.13
C LEU A 145 -7.26 -2.43 -19.67
N LYS A 146 -6.62 -3.47 -20.25
CA LYS A 146 -5.27 -3.38 -20.87
C LYS A 146 -5.12 -2.20 -21.83
N LYS A 147 -6.13 -1.94 -22.67
CA LYS A 147 -6.16 -0.80 -23.60
C LYS A 147 -6.23 0.56 -22.88
N ALA A 148 -6.97 0.64 -21.77
CA ALA A 148 -7.09 1.86 -20.98
C ALA A 148 -5.77 2.18 -20.27
N ILE A 149 -5.08 1.15 -19.74
CA ILE A 149 -3.73 1.26 -19.17
C ILE A 149 -2.79 1.84 -20.23
N ALA A 150 -2.66 1.20 -21.39
CA ALA A 150 -1.75 1.64 -22.45
C ALA A 150 -2.04 3.08 -22.91
N LYS A 151 -3.31 3.45 -23.11
CA LYS A 151 -3.72 4.80 -23.50
C LYS A 151 -3.37 5.84 -22.43
N LYS A 152 -3.59 5.54 -21.14
CA LYS A 152 -3.23 6.43 -20.03
C LYS A 152 -1.72 6.59 -19.91
N THR A 153 -0.95 5.49 -19.99
CA THR A 153 0.51 5.52 -19.99
C THR A 153 1.04 6.40 -21.11
N ARG A 154 0.55 6.22 -22.35
CA ARG A 154 0.92 7.04 -23.50
C ARG A 154 0.62 8.53 -23.28
N ASN A 155 -0.53 8.85 -22.70
CA ASN A 155 -0.89 10.24 -22.38
C ASN A 155 0.08 10.85 -21.35
N MET A 156 0.48 10.10 -20.32
CA MET A 156 1.47 10.56 -19.34
C MET A 156 2.85 10.75 -19.96
N VAL A 157 3.30 9.80 -20.79
CA VAL A 157 4.58 9.93 -21.53
C VAL A 157 4.59 11.19 -22.38
N LYS A 158 3.49 11.48 -23.09
CA LYS A 158 3.35 12.71 -23.88
C LYS A 158 3.36 13.96 -23.00
N GLN A 159 2.59 13.97 -21.91
CA GLN A 159 2.47 15.11 -21.01
C GLN A 159 3.80 15.50 -20.38
N TYR A 160 4.58 14.51 -19.94
CA TYR A 160 5.85 14.73 -19.25
C TYR A 160 7.08 14.64 -20.16
N LYS A 161 6.88 14.46 -21.48
CA LYS A 161 7.95 14.26 -22.48
C LYS A 161 8.95 13.20 -22.01
N ALA A 162 8.42 12.11 -21.49
CA ALA A 162 9.25 11.05 -20.92
C ALA A 162 9.90 10.22 -22.03
N ASN A 163 11.14 9.82 -21.80
CA ASN A 163 11.94 9.01 -22.71
C ASN A 163 11.71 7.51 -22.51
N SER A 164 11.20 7.12 -21.35
CA SER A 164 10.99 5.72 -20.98
C SER A 164 9.81 5.53 -20.03
N VAL A 165 9.39 4.27 -19.90
CA VAL A 165 8.36 3.83 -18.96
C VAL A 165 8.94 2.71 -18.09
N PHE A 166 8.83 2.86 -16.79
CA PHE A 166 9.13 1.81 -15.81
C PHE A 166 7.82 1.13 -15.37
N ILE A 167 7.78 -0.20 -15.43
CA ILE A 167 6.59 -1.00 -15.10
C ILE A 167 6.91 -1.88 -13.90
N ALA A 168 6.28 -1.58 -12.76
CA ALA A 168 6.20 -2.50 -11.63
C ALA A 168 4.89 -3.29 -11.72
N THR A 169 4.95 -4.62 -11.66
CA THR A 169 3.75 -5.47 -11.78
C THR A 169 3.83 -6.66 -10.84
N ASP A 170 2.67 -7.12 -10.39
CA ASP A 170 2.47 -8.37 -9.66
C ASP A 170 2.27 -9.58 -10.59
N ASN A 171 2.08 -9.34 -11.89
CA ASN A 171 1.70 -10.35 -12.88
C ASN A 171 2.21 -9.97 -14.29
N ASP A 172 1.31 -9.74 -15.25
CA ASP A 172 1.66 -9.43 -16.65
C ASP A 172 2.02 -7.93 -16.79
N PRO A 173 3.19 -7.58 -17.35
CA PRO A 173 3.60 -6.19 -17.53
C PRO A 173 2.88 -5.47 -18.69
N TYR A 174 2.14 -6.20 -19.54
CA TYR A 174 1.47 -5.67 -20.73
C TYR A 174 2.38 -4.92 -21.72
N THR A 175 3.68 -5.18 -21.67
CA THR A 175 4.71 -4.52 -22.49
C THR A 175 4.34 -4.43 -23.97
N PRO A 176 3.88 -5.50 -24.67
CA PRO A 176 3.58 -5.42 -26.09
C PRO A 176 2.47 -4.43 -26.44
N VAL A 177 1.44 -4.33 -25.60
CA VAL A 177 0.30 -3.41 -25.82
C VAL A 177 0.71 -1.99 -25.52
N ILE A 178 1.49 -1.78 -24.46
CA ILE A 178 2.01 -0.47 -24.07
C ILE A 178 2.97 0.05 -25.15
N GLU A 179 3.94 -0.75 -25.60
CA GLU A 179 4.87 -0.36 -26.66
C GLU A 179 4.16 -0.01 -27.97
N LYS A 180 3.17 -0.82 -28.38
CA LYS A 180 2.35 -0.53 -29.57
C LYS A 180 1.67 0.83 -29.44
N GLU A 181 1.13 1.13 -28.27
CA GLU A 181 0.45 2.40 -28.00
C GLU A 181 1.43 3.58 -27.98
N LEU A 182 2.63 3.40 -27.41
CA LEU A 182 3.68 4.43 -27.37
C LEU A 182 4.23 4.76 -28.76
N LYS A 183 4.33 3.79 -29.68
CA LYS A 183 4.75 4.02 -31.08
C LYS A 183 3.82 4.96 -31.85
N THR A 184 2.59 5.20 -31.37
CA THR A 184 1.68 6.18 -31.97
C THR A 184 2.04 7.63 -31.65
N LEU A 185 2.92 7.87 -30.67
CA LEU A 185 3.49 9.18 -30.41
C LEU A 185 4.44 9.50 -31.56
N LYS A 186 4.03 10.42 -32.45
CA LYS A 186 4.95 10.99 -33.44
C LYS A 186 6.13 11.59 -32.66
N ARG A 187 7.35 11.17 -33.00
CA ARG A 187 8.57 11.87 -32.61
C ARG A 187 8.53 13.23 -33.30
N THR A 188 8.02 14.25 -32.61
CA THR A 188 8.16 15.66 -32.97
C THR A 188 9.44 16.20 -32.37
#